data_AF-A0A2Z3GW69-F1
#
_entry.id   AF-A0A2Z3GW69-F1
#
_cell.length_a   1.000
_cell.length_b   1.000
_cell.length_c   1.000
_cell.angle_alpha   90.00
_cell.angle_beta   90.00
_cell.angle_gamma   90.00
#
_symmetry.space_group_name_H-M   'P 1'
#
loop_
_entity.id
_entity.type
_entity.pdbx_description
1 polymer ?
#
loop_
_entity_poly.entity_id
_entity_poly.type
_entity_poly.pdbx_seq_one_letter_code
_entity_poly.pdbx_strand_id
1 'polypeptide(L)'
;MRKRPIALPLLVHDFSHARVEAVAVGPRREVTLSVSPLVWDGGAGRYAAPVPVRFGEIENVSEVSAFFAGAPHARSELAWLRYADHPRSRPGGLFLELAFERVDVRIVVRCSRLMVGDPDPAR
;
A
#
# COMPACT_ATOMS: atom_id res chain seq x y z
N MET A 1 16.98 -29.97 2.32
CA MET A 1 16.05 -28.96 2.87
C MET A 1 15.07 -28.52 1.78
N ARG A 2 13.79 -28.91 1.85
CA ARG A 2 12.76 -28.36 0.95
C ARG A 2 12.45 -26.94 1.42
N LYS A 3 12.84 -25.92 0.64
CA LYS A 3 12.37 -24.54 0.87
C LYS A 3 10.85 -24.57 0.85
N ARG A 4 10.19 -24.17 1.95
CA ARG A 4 8.74 -23.92 1.93
C ARG A 4 8.45 -23.00 0.73
N PRO A 5 7.40 -23.24 -0.07
CA PRO A 5 6.99 -22.26 -1.07
C PRO A 5 6.67 -20.98 -0.30
N ILE A 6 7.49 -19.94 -0.48
CA ILE A 6 7.21 -18.64 0.12
C ILE A 6 6.13 -18.04 -0.77
N ALA A 7 4.89 -17.97 -0.27
CA ALA A 7 3.80 -17.32 -0.96
C ALA A 7 4.00 -15.80 -0.93
N LEU A 8 3.47 -15.10 -1.94
CA LEU A 8 3.40 -13.64 -1.89
C LEU A 8 2.59 -13.22 -0.65
N PRO A 9 2.93 -12.10 0.00
CA PRO A 9 2.11 -11.55 1.07
C PRO A 9 0.65 -11.40 0.60
N LEU A 10 -0.29 -11.84 1.43
CA LEU A 10 -1.70 -11.64 1.13
C LEU A 10 -2.02 -10.14 1.29
N LEU A 11 -2.67 -9.56 0.29
CA LEU A 11 -3.35 -8.27 0.43
C LEU A 11 -4.69 -8.56 1.08
N VAL A 12 -4.72 -8.57 2.41
CA VAL A 12 -5.87 -9.02 3.23
C VAL A 12 -7.10 -8.11 3.03
N HIS A 13 -6.90 -6.89 2.52
CA HIS A 13 -7.96 -5.93 2.24
C HIS A 13 -8.01 -5.58 0.75
N ASP A 14 -9.23 -5.47 0.23
CA ASP A 14 -9.49 -4.82 -1.04
C ASP A 14 -9.42 -3.31 -0.79
N PHE A 15 -8.25 -2.71 -0.97
CA PHE A 15 -8.03 -1.26 -0.81
C PHE A 15 -8.64 -0.45 -1.97
N SER A 16 -9.71 -0.95 -2.56
CA SER A 16 -10.44 -0.29 -3.63
C SER A 16 -11.31 0.83 -3.07
N HIS A 17 -11.29 1.99 -3.74
CA HIS A 17 -11.97 3.21 -3.30
C HIS A 17 -11.69 3.60 -1.83
N ALA A 18 -10.47 3.33 -1.36
CA ALA A 18 -10.05 3.60 0.01
C ALA A 18 -9.51 5.02 0.17
N ARG A 19 -9.50 5.55 1.39
CA ARG A 19 -8.90 6.85 1.70
C ARG A 19 -7.55 6.67 2.35
N VAL A 20 -6.53 7.39 1.86
CA VAL A 20 -5.22 7.46 2.52
C VAL A 20 -5.23 8.66 3.46
N GLU A 21 -5.34 8.42 4.77
CA GLU A 21 -5.45 9.45 5.80
C GLU A 21 -4.11 10.10 6.15
N ALA A 22 -3.03 9.31 6.07
CA ALA A 22 -1.70 9.76 6.43
C ALA A 22 -0.63 9.00 5.65
N VAL A 23 0.50 9.67 5.42
CA VAL A 23 1.70 9.10 4.82
C VAL A 23 2.88 9.43 5.72
N ALA A 24 3.64 8.41 6.11
CA ALA A 24 4.87 8.55 6.87
C ALA A 24 6.04 7.93 6.10
N VAL A 25 7.07 8.71 5.82
CA VAL A 25 8.31 8.23 5.19
C VAL A 25 9.33 7.94 6.30
N GLY A 26 9.71 6.68 6.45
CA GLY A 26 10.66 6.21 7.46
C GLY A 26 12.13 6.33 7.01
N PRO A 27 13.07 6.36 7.96
CA PRO A 27 14.50 6.58 7.68
C PRO A 27 15.19 5.42 6.94
N ARG A 28 14.58 4.22 6.88
CA ARG A 28 15.17 3.00 6.31
C ARG A 28 14.58 2.61 4.96
N ARG A 29 14.28 3.61 4.11
CA ARG A 29 13.61 3.40 2.80
C ARG A 29 12.27 2.72 2.99
N GLU A 30 11.45 3.31 3.84
CA GLU A 30 10.15 2.77 4.19
C GLU A 30 9.07 3.83 4.00
N VAL A 31 7.88 3.40 3.63
CA VAL A 31 6.70 4.26 3.59
C VAL A 31 5.57 3.52 4.29
N THR A 32 4.90 4.19 5.21
CA THR A 32 3.70 3.70 5.86
C THR A 32 2.53 4.58 5.45
N LEU A 33 1.50 3.95 4.91
CA LEU A 33 0.21 4.57 4.63
C LEU A 33 -0.78 4.20 5.73
N SER A 34 -1.55 5.17 6.20
CA SER A 34 -2.76 4.90 7.00
C SER A 34 -3.95 4.89 6.04
N VAL A 35 -4.52 3.71 5.77
CA VAL A 35 -5.53 3.54 4.72
C VAL A 35 -6.86 3.15 5.35
N SER A 36 -7.90 3.98 5.19
CA SER A 36 -9.28 3.72 5.61
C SER A 36 -10.04 3.06 4.44
N PRO A 37 -10.34 1.75 4.49
CA PRO A 37 -11.10 1.10 3.42
C PRO A 37 -12.56 1.59 3.38
N LEU A 38 -13.14 1.68 2.19
CA LEU A 38 -14.58 1.89 2.04
C LEU A 38 -15.30 0.57 2.28
N VAL A 39 -16.20 0.55 3.26
CA VAL A 39 -17.06 -0.60 3.57
C VAL A 39 -18.52 -0.25 3.32
N TRP A 40 -19.26 -1.20 2.76
CA TRP A 40 -20.67 -1.06 2.46
C TRP A 40 -21.50 -1.77 3.52
N ASP A 41 -22.46 -1.06 4.09
CA ASP A 41 -23.46 -1.57 5.03
C ASP A 41 -24.84 -1.40 4.37
N GLY A 42 -25.28 -2.42 3.65
CA GLY A 42 -26.38 -2.29 2.69
C GLY A 42 -26.04 -1.31 1.57
N GLY A 43 -26.84 -0.25 1.42
CA GLY A 43 -26.64 0.80 0.43
C GLY A 43 -25.82 2.01 0.91
N ALA A 44 -25.41 2.03 2.19
CA ALA A 44 -24.64 3.12 2.77
C ALA A 44 -23.15 2.76 2.82
N GLY A 45 -22.31 3.54 2.14
CA GLY A 45 -20.86 3.44 2.23
C GLY A 45 -20.32 4.25 3.41
N ARG A 46 -19.38 3.67 4.18
CA ARG A 46 -18.62 4.39 5.21
C ARG A 46 -17.16 3.98 5.18
N TYR A 47 -16.26 4.87 5.58
CA TYR A 47 -14.86 4.53 5.79
C TYR A 47 -14.68 3.78 7.11
N ALA A 48 -14.04 2.61 7.06
CA ALA A 48 -13.68 1.84 8.24
C ALA A 48 -12.46 2.44 8.96
N ALA A 49 -12.10 1.86 10.11
CA ALA A 49 -10.91 2.27 10.85
C ALA A 49 -9.65 2.18 9.95
N PRO A 50 -8.72 3.16 10.02
CA PRO A 50 -7.52 3.12 9.21
C PRO A 50 -6.65 1.89 9.52
N VAL A 51 -6.20 1.23 8.47
CA VAL A 51 -5.29 0.09 8.51
C VAL A 51 -3.90 0.56 8.05
N PRO A 52 -2.83 0.33 8.84
CA PRO A 52 -1.49 0.68 8.41
C PRO A 52 -1.01 -0.27 7.31
N VAL A 53 -0.43 0.29 6.25
CA VAL A 53 0.21 -0.43 5.15
C VAL A 53 1.65 0.05 5.02
N ARG A 54 2.61 -0.79 5.43
CA ARG A 54 4.03 -0.47 5.42
C ARG A 54 4.75 -1.19 4.30
N PHE A 55 5.36 -0.41 3.42
CA PHE A 55 6.31 -0.85 2.42
C PHE A 55 7.72 -0.68 3.00
N GLY A 56 8.47 -1.77 3.09
CA GLY A 56 9.83 -1.79 3.65
C GLY A 56 10.86 -2.21 2.62
N GLU A 57 12.09 -1.69 2.78
CA GLU A 57 13.20 -1.95 1.85
C GLU A 57 12.84 -1.50 0.42
N ILE A 58 12.31 -0.27 0.28
CA ILE A 58 11.86 0.26 -0.99
C ILE A 58 13.06 0.56 -1.90
N GLU A 59 13.10 -0.09 -3.06
CA GLU A 59 14.14 0.08 -4.06
C GLU A 59 14.10 1.48 -4.69
N ASN A 60 12.93 1.90 -5.16
CA ASN A 60 12.70 3.19 -5.81
C ASN A 60 12.24 4.31 -4.85
N VAL A 61 12.90 4.43 -3.69
CA VAL A 61 12.47 5.36 -2.62
C VAL A 61 12.38 6.82 -3.07
N SER A 62 13.30 7.30 -3.90
CA SER A 62 13.28 8.70 -4.37
C SER A 62 12.03 9.00 -5.20
N GLU A 63 11.61 8.07 -6.05
CA GLU A 63 10.39 8.18 -6.86
C GLU A 63 9.15 8.15 -5.98
N VAL A 64 9.08 7.22 -5.03
CA VAL A 64 7.97 7.08 -4.09
C VAL A 64 7.84 8.32 -3.19
N SER A 65 8.95 8.83 -2.65
CA SER A 65 8.96 10.04 -1.84
C SER A 65 8.53 11.27 -2.64
N ALA A 66 9.00 11.43 -3.88
CA ALA A 66 8.59 12.54 -4.73
C ALA A 66 7.09 12.48 -5.08
N PHE A 67 6.57 11.28 -5.35
CA PHE A 67 5.15 11.08 -5.60
C PHE A 67 4.29 11.51 -4.40
N PHE A 68 4.62 11.07 -3.19
CA PHE A 68 3.86 11.44 -2.00
C PHE A 68 4.08 12.87 -1.53
N ALA A 69 5.23 13.48 -1.85
CA ALA A 69 5.45 14.92 -1.65
C ALA A 69 4.51 15.79 -2.51
N GLY A 70 4.08 15.28 -3.68
CA GLY A 70 3.04 15.91 -4.51
C GLY A 70 1.60 15.77 -3.94
N ALA A 71 1.45 15.12 -2.77
CA ALA A 71 0.20 14.93 -2.05
C ALA A 71 -1.01 14.45 -2.88
N PRO A 72 -0.87 13.42 -3.76
CA PRO A 72 -2.00 12.91 -4.54
C PRO A 72 -3.14 12.40 -3.66
N HIS A 73 -2.79 11.79 -2.53
CA HIS A 73 -3.72 11.31 -1.50
C HIS A 73 -4.56 12.41 -0.84
N ALA A 74 -4.08 13.65 -0.81
CA ALA A 74 -4.85 14.77 -0.27
C ALA A 74 -5.91 15.29 -1.26
N ARG A 75 -5.78 14.91 -2.54
CA ARG A 75 -6.64 15.39 -3.63
C ARG A 75 -7.63 14.33 -4.10
N SER A 76 -7.38 13.06 -3.78
CA SER A 76 -8.25 11.98 -4.20
C SER A 76 -8.09 10.70 -3.39
N GLU A 77 -9.07 9.81 -3.59
CA GLU A 77 -9.13 8.47 -3.01
C GLU A 77 -8.20 7.51 -3.76
N LEU A 78 -7.74 6.48 -3.06
CA LEU A 78 -7.03 5.36 -3.63
C LEU A 78 -8.04 4.51 -4.41
N ALA A 79 -7.88 4.45 -5.72
CA ALA A 79 -8.69 3.60 -6.59
C ALA A 79 -8.42 2.12 -6.27
N TRP A 80 -7.16 1.77 -6.07
CA TRP A 80 -6.73 0.43 -5.65
C TRP A 80 -5.27 0.41 -5.20
N LEU A 81 -4.93 -0.60 -4.40
CA LEU A 81 -3.57 -1.08 -4.15
C LEU A 81 -3.53 -2.57 -4.49
N ARG A 82 -2.68 -2.94 -5.44
CA ARG A 82 -2.58 -4.33 -5.93
C ARG A 82 -1.16 -4.67 -6.35
N TYR A 83 -0.93 -5.94 -6.67
CA TYR A 83 0.29 -6.31 -7.37
C TYR A 83 0.28 -5.76 -8.78
N ALA A 84 1.39 -5.19 -9.23
CA ALA A 84 1.52 -4.63 -10.57
C ALA A 84 1.39 -5.72 -11.64
N ASP A 85 0.67 -5.43 -12.72
CA ASP A 85 0.38 -6.40 -13.79
C ASP A 85 1.61 -6.69 -14.68
N HIS A 86 2.47 -5.69 -14.90
CA HIS A 86 3.57 -5.75 -15.86
C HIS A 86 4.88 -6.33 -15.27
N PRO A 87 5.41 -5.84 -14.14
CA PRO A 87 6.51 -6.49 -13.45
C PRO A 87 5.99 -7.58 -12.49
N ARG A 88 6.47 -8.82 -12.66
CA ARG A 88 6.05 -9.93 -11.80
C ARG A 88 6.65 -9.82 -10.40
N SER A 89 5.78 -9.79 -9.40
CA SER A 89 6.16 -9.92 -7.99
C SER A 89 6.65 -11.33 -7.67
N ARG A 90 7.65 -11.39 -6.79
CA ARG A 90 8.20 -12.62 -6.22
C ARG A 90 8.47 -12.43 -4.72
N PRO A 91 8.60 -13.52 -3.93
CA PRO A 91 9.02 -13.41 -2.55
C PRO A 91 10.32 -12.61 -2.40
N GLY A 92 10.33 -11.58 -1.54
CA GLY A 92 11.47 -10.68 -1.36
C GLY A 92 11.72 -9.70 -2.50
N GLY A 93 10.80 -9.57 -3.46
CA GLY A 93 10.86 -8.61 -4.56
C GLY A 93 9.46 -8.32 -5.09
N LEU A 94 8.78 -7.40 -4.45
CA LEU A 94 7.39 -7.05 -4.67
C LEU A 94 7.28 -5.79 -5.53
N PHE A 95 6.32 -5.80 -6.43
CA PHE A 95 5.91 -4.65 -7.23
C PHE A 95 4.45 -4.38 -6.91
N LEU A 96 4.21 -3.34 -6.14
CA LEU A 96 2.88 -2.95 -5.68
C LEU A 96 2.49 -1.65 -6.37
N GLU A 97 1.38 -1.66 -7.07
CA GLU A 97 0.88 -0.51 -7.80
C GLU A 97 -0.24 0.15 -6.99
N LEU A 98 -0.17 1.48 -6.88
CA LEU A 98 -1.19 2.32 -6.29
C LEU A 98 -1.71 3.26 -7.38
N ALA A 99 -3.02 3.37 -7.53
CA ALA A 99 -3.65 4.36 -8.39
C ALA A 99 -4.66 5.19 -7.60
N PHE A 100 -4.77 6.47 -7.94
CA PHE A 100 -5.69 7.39 -7.30
C PHE A 100 -6.80 7.81 -8.27
N GLU A 101 -8.04 7.79 -7.78
CA GLU A 101 -9.24 8.21 -8.51
C GLU A 101 -9.11 9.66 -8.98
N ARG A 102 -9.91 10.10 -9.97
CA ARG A 102 -10.09 11.51 -10.41
C ARG A 102 -8.86 12.26 -10.96
N VAL A 103 -7.66 11.96 -10.52
CA VAL A 103 -6.39 12.60 -10.92
C VAL A 103 -5.58 11.72 -11.87
N ASP A 104 -5.97 10.46 -12.05
CA ASP A 104 -5.34 9.48 -12.96
C ASP A 104 -3.82 9.36 -12.76
N VAL A 105 -3.38 9.48 -11.50
CA VAL A 105 -1.97 9.28 -11.12
C VAL A 105 -1.78 7.92 -10.50
N ARG A 106 -0.66 7.28 -10.86
CA ARG A 106 -0.28 5.96 -10.38
C ARG A 106 1.19 5.91 -9.99
N ILE A 107 1.54 4.98 -9.12
CA ILE A 107 2.94 4.66 -8.80
C ILE A 107 3.12 3.17 -8.54
N VAL A 108 4.25 2.62 -8.99
CA VAL A 108 4.70 1.28 -8.61
C VAL A 108 5.75 1.41 -7.51
N VAL A 109 5.44 0.92 -6.33
CA VAL A 109 6.38 0.76 -5.21
C VAL A 109 7.10 -0.57 -5.37
N ARG A 110 8.42 -0.53 -5.50
CA ARG A 110 9.29 -1.70 -5.58
C ARG A 110 9.88 -1.94 -4.21
N CYS A 111 9.54 -3.03 -3.54
CA CYS A 111 9.98 -3.27 -2.17
C CYS A 111 10.19 -4.76 -1.88
N SER A 112 10.99 -5.09 -0.88
CA SER A 112 11.21 -6.49 -0.48
C SER A 112 10.23 -6.96 0.60
N ARG A 113 9.60 -6.01 1.30
CA ARG A 113 8.72 -6.27 2.45
C ARG A 113 7.42 -5.47 2.35
N LEU A 114 6.31 -6.14 2.64
CA LEU A 114 4.99 -5.54 2.82
C LEU A 114 4.41 -6.01 4.15
N MET A 115 3.85 -5.09 4.93
CA MET A 115 3.08 -5.38 6.13
C MET A 115 1.74 -4.65 6.05
N VAL A 116 0.65 -5.36 6.35
CA VAL A 116 -0.72 -4.84 6.33
C VAL A 116 -1.36 -5.15 7.67
N GLY A 117 -1.95 -4.14 8.32
CA GLY A 117 -2.44 -4.27 9.69
C GLY A 117 -1.30 -4.19 10.71
N ASP A 118 -1.64 -4.44 11.97
CA ASP A 118 -0.77 -4.14 13.10
C ASP A 118 0.60 -4.85 13.01
N PRO A 119 1.71 -4.10 13.11
CA PRO A 119 3.04 -4.68 13.23
C PRO A 119 3.55 -4.62 14.69
N ASP A 120 2.78 -4.96 15.73
CA ASP A 120 3.39 -5.22 17.05
C ASP A 120 2.52 -5.97 18.09
N PRO A 121 3.09 -6.99 18.78
CA PRO A 121 2.82 -7.24 20.19
C PRO A 121 4.08 -7.01 21.06
N ALA A 122 4.93 -6.03 20.78
CA ALA A 122 5.89 -5.51 21.75
C ALA A 122 5.20 -4.48 22.68
N ARG A 123 4.33 -5.01 23.53
CA ARG A 123 4.21 -4.58 24.92
C ARG A 123 4.77 -5.70 25.79
#